data_AF-A0A356K3H5-F1
#
_entry.id   AF-A0A356K3H5-F1
#
_cell.length_a   1.000
_cell.length_b   1.000
_cell.length_c   1.000
_cell.angle_alpha   90.00
_cell.angle_beta   90.00
_cell.angle_gamma   90.00
#
_symmetry.space_group_name_H-M   'P 1'
#
loop_
_entity.id
_entity.type
_entity.pdbx_description
1 polymer ?
#
loop_
_entity_poly.entity_id
_entity_poly.type
_entity_poly.pdbx_seq_one_letter_code
_entity_poly.pdbx_strand_id
1 'polypeptide(L)'
;NATDNWVKFGKNASNQDLYWRIIRTNSDGGVRLLYHGTSTTATDAYIGTSAFNSSFDNIAYVSYMYGSLGSIANARTNQTNPSTIKTTIDNWYISNLEAKGYTKYLSTTAVYCNDRTYTVSDYTYFGAYTRLRTNETPSYDCATTEDKFTVDTSTGNGKLTYPIALMTADEVSFAGGVYLKNAETWYYYNSANGSSTGDIHWWLLSPNGCYGIQASAFIVFGSSLPGYLSNSGVNDTYGVRPAISLKSCTLYSTGNGSASDPYTIKETDTGC
;
A
#
# COMPACT_ATOMS: atom_id res chain seq x y z
N ASN A 1 -3.18 8.67 -21.08
CA ASN A 1 -2.22 7.60 -21.37
C ASN A 1 -2.01 6.79 -20.08
N ALA A 2 -1.72 5.49 -20.11
CA ALA A 2 -1.55 4.68 -18.87
C ALA A 2 -0.34 5.13 -18.01
N THR A 3 0.52 5.99 -18.56
CA THR A 3 1.70 6.57 -17.94
C THR A 3 1.48 7.97 -17.35
N ASP A 4 0.38 8.64 -17.73
CA ASP A 4 0.04 10.00 -17.30
C ASP A 4 -0.73 9.98 -15.99
N ASN A 5 -0.12 9.36 -14.99
CA ASN A 5 -0.70 9.13 -13.68
C ASN A 5 0.17 9.71 -12.56
N TRP A 6 0.90 10.79 -12.83
CA TRP A 6 1.74 11.47 -11.84
C TRP A 6 0.96 12.53 -11.07
N VAL A 7 1.17 12.55 -9.75
CA VAL A 7 0.64 13.58 -8.85
C VAL A 7 1.78 14.15 -8.03
N LYS A 8 1.86 15.48 -7.93
CA LYS A 8 2.74 16.18 -7.00
C LYS A 8 1.92 16.69 -5.83
N PHE A 9 2.11 16.07 -4.66
CA PHE A 9 1.29 16.31 -3.49
C PHE A 9 2.09 16.10 -2.21
N GLY A 10 2.09 17.08 -1.31
CA GLY A 10 2.84 16.99 -0.06
C GLY A 10 4.31 17.42 -0.19
N LYS A 11 4.96 17.56 0.96
CA LYS A 11 6.39 17.89 1.09
C LYS A 11 7.04 17.02 2.14
N ASN A 12 8.30 16.62 1.96
CA ASN A 12 9.00 15.89 3.00
C ASN A 12 9.46 16.80 4.16
N ALA A 13 10.06 16.21 5.20
CA ALA A 13 10.60 16.95 6.35
C ALA A 13 11.53 18.11 5.94
N SER A 14 12.32 17.91 4.89
CA SER A 14 13.25 18.88 4.28
C SER A 14 12.60 19.83 3.26
N ASN A 15 11.27 19.91 3.21
CA ASN A 15 10.46 20.76 2.32
C ASN A 15 10.58 20.46 0.81
N GLN A 16 11.10 19.30 0.42
CA GLN A 16 11.10 18.84 -0.97
C GLN A 16 9.72 18.33 -1.36
N ASP A 17 9.27 18.61 -2.58
CA ASP A 17 8.00 18.12 -3.10
C ASP A 17 7.97 16.58 -3.14
N LEU A 18 6.80 16.01 -2.82
CA LEU A 18 6.58 14.57 -2.92
C LEU A 18 5.80 14.23 -4.19
N TYR A 19 6.20 13.13 -4.82
CA TYR A 19 5.61 12.61 -6.04
C TYR A 19 4.93 11.28 -5.77
N TRP A 20 3.82 11.07 -6.48
CA TRP A 20 2.97 9.90 -6.34
C TRP A 20 2.49 9.42 -7.71
N ARG A 21 2.04 8.17 -7.74
CA ARG A 21 1.40 7.54 -8.89
C ARG A 21 -0.05 7.22 -8.56
N ILE A 22 -0.97 7.54 -9.47
CA ILE A 22 -2.38 7.15 -9.29
C ILE A 22 -2.49 5.63 -9.48
N ILE A 23 -3.00 4.95 -8.44
CA ILE A 23 -3.35 3.53 -8.47
C ILE A 23 -4.72 3.36 -9.12
N ARG A 24 -5.72 4.09 -8.60
CA ARG A 24 -7.12 4.00 -9.03
C ARG A 24 -7.96 5.14 -8.45
N THR A 25 -9.21 5.22 -8.91
CA THR A 25 -10.28 5.96 -8.23
C THR A 25 -10.99 5.02 -7.23
N ASN A 26 -11.30 5.54 -6.05
CA ASN A 26 -12.09 4.87 -5.02
C ASN A 26 -13.59 4.95 -5.36
N SER A 27 -14.41 4.10 -4.73
CA SER A 27 -15.86 4.04 -4.99
C SER A 27 -16.61 5.34 -4.67
N ASP A 28 -16.06 6.16 -3.76
CA ASP A 28 -16.59 7.47 -3.37
C ASP A 28 -16.10 8.61 -4.27
N GLY A 29 -15.30 8.31 -5.31
CA GLY A 29 -14.68 9.29 -6.20
C GLY A 29 -13.33 9.83 -5.72
N GLY A 30 -12.86 9.44 -4.53
CA GLY A 30 -11.50 9.78 -4.07
C GLY A 30 -10.42 9.12 -4.92
N VAL A 31 -9.16 9.55 -4.80
CA VAL A 31 -8.06 9.02 -5.63
C VAL A 31 -7.00 8.34 -4.77
N ARG A 32 -6.71 7.07 -5.07
CA ARG A 32 -5.69 6.26 -4.41
C ARG A 32 -4.33 6.51 -5.05
N LEU A 33 -3.34 6.82 -4.25
CA LEU A 33 -1.99 7.18 -4.67
C LEU A 33 -0.94 6.26 -4.05
N LEU A 34 0.09 5.91 -4.83
CA LEU A 34 1.30 5.20 -4.40
C LEU A 34 2.47 6.17 -4.33
N TYR A 35 3.23 6.16 -3.24
CA TYR A 35 4.41 7.00 -3.09
C TYR A 35 5.50 6.71 -4.14
N HIS A 36 6.12 7.78 -4.65
CA HIS A 36 7.20 7.70 -5.64
C HIS A 36 8.51 8.41 -5.22
N GLY A 37 8.55 9.13 -4.11
CA GLY A 37 9.77 9.85 -3.69
C GLY A 37 9.71 11.35 -3.95
N THR A 38 10.87 11.96 -4.17
CA THR A 38 11.05 13.42 -4.31
C THR A 38 11.30 13.87 -5.76
N SER A 39 11.24 12.96 -6.73
CA SER A 39 11.27 13.27 -8.17
C SER A 39 10.59 12.16 -8.97
N THR A 40 10.18 12.45 -10.20
CA THR A 40 9.60 11.42 -11.10
C THR A 40 10.62 10.41 -11.61
N THR A 41 11.92 10.75 -11.58
CA THR A 41 13.04 9.89 -11.98
C THR A 41 13.68 9.14 -10.81
N ALA A 42 13.08 9.19 -9.61
CA ALA A 42 13.60 8.51 -8.43
C ALA A 42 13.81 7.00 -8.70
N THR A 43 14.86 6.45 -8.10
CA THR A 43 15.19 5.01 -8.11
C THR A 43 15.07 4.40 -6.72
N ASP A 44 14.77 5.23 -5.73
CA ASP A 44 14.58 4.95 -4.32
C ASP A 44 13.16 5.37 -3.89
N ALA A 45 12.15 4.98 -4.69
CA ALA A 45 10.74 5.33 -4.51
C ALA A 45 10.07 4.64 -3.29
N TYR A 46 10.75 4.60 -2.15
CA TYR A 46 10.34 4.03 -0.86
C TYR A 46 10.82 4.94 0.28
N ILE A 47 10.20 4.83 1.46
CA ILE A 47 10.47 5.72 2.62
C ILE A 47 11.57 5.19 3.56
N GLY A 48 12.21 4.10 3.17
CA GLY A 48 13.13 3.28 3.95
C GLY A 48 12.81 1.80 3.76
N THR A 49 13.51 0.94 4.50
CA THR A 49 13.26 -0.50 4.52
C THR A 49 12.76 -0.95 5.88
N SER A 50 11.92 -1.98 5.92
CA SER A 50 11.40 -2.56 7.16
C SER A 50 11.00 -4.02 6.95
N ALA A 51 10.92 -4.77 8.05
CA ALA A 51 10.14 -5.99 8.08
C ALA A 51 8.65 -5.65 8.06
N PHE A 52 7.83 -6.50 7.44
CA PHE A 52 6.38 -6.37 7.57
C PHE A 52 6.01 -6.57 9.05
N ASN A 53 6.43 -7.70 9.63
CA ASN A 53 6.44 -7.96 11.06
C ASN A 53 7.79 -8.57 11.45
N SER A 54 8.39 -8.09 12.54
CA SER A 54 9.68 -8.62 13.04
C SER A 54 9.63 -10.10 13.43
N SER A 55 8.48 -10.58 13.90
CA SER A 55 8.22 -12.01 14.15
C SER A 55 7.42 -12.61 12.99
N PHE A 56 7.62 -13.91 12.75
CA PHE A 56 7.01 -14.62 11.61
C PHE A 56 6.36 -15.95 11.99
N ASP A 57 6.61 -16.47 13.19
CA ASP A 57 6.30 -17.81 13.68
C ASP A 57 4.86 -17.95 14.22
N ASN A 58 3.95 -17.12 13.71
CA ASN A 58 2.54 -17.17 14.04
C ASN A 58 1.69 -16.62 12.89
N ILE A 59 0.55 -17.24 12.66
CA ILE A 59 -0.41 -16.83 11.64
C ILE A 59 -0.89 -15.37 11.81
N ALA A 60 -0.87 -14.83 13.02
CA ALA A 60 -1.23 -13.43 13.27
C ALA A 60 -0.27 -12.43 12.60
N TYR A 61 0.99 -12.79 12.35
CA TYR A 61 2.01 -11.88 11.82
C TYR A 61 1.86 -11.54 10.34
N VAL A 62 0.90 -12.13 9.62
CA VAL A 62 0.49 -11.60 8.31
C VAL A 62 -0.29 -10.28 8.40
N SER A 63 -0.65 -9.85 9.61
CA SER A 63 -1.57 -8.74 9.81
C SER A 63 -0.86 -7.39 9.87
N TYR A 64 -1.48 -6.37 9.25
CA TYR A 64 -1.03 -4.97 9.37
C TYR A 64 -1.18 -4.42 10.81
N MET A 65 -2.23 -4.86 11.50
CA MET A 65 -2.40 -4.79 12.94
C MET A 65 -3.06 -6.08 13.42
N TYR A 66 -2.78 -6.50 14.65
CA TYR A 66 -3.37 -7.71 15.21
C TYR A 66 -3.80 -7.52 16.67
N GLY A 67 -4.73 -8.38 17.11
CA GLY A 67 -5.10 -8.53 18.51
C GLY A 67 -4.14 -9.45 19.24
N SER A 68 -4.54 -10.70 19.42
CA SER A 68 -3.72 -11.74 20.05
C SER A 68 -3.26 -12.80 19.05
N LEU A 69 -2.27 -13.60 19.47
CA LEU A 69 -1.71 -14.67 18.67
C LEU A 69 -2.60 -15.92 18.67
N GLY A 70 -2.25 -16.88 17.81
CA GLY A 70 -2.77 -18.26 17.86
C GLY A 70 -3.90 -18.56 16.87
N SER A 71 -4.59 -17.56 16.32
CA SER A 71 -5.56 -17.76 15.24
C SER A 71 -5.83 -16.47 14.45
N ILE A 72 -6.40 -16.60 13.26
CA ILE A 72 -6.88 -15.44 12.48
C ILE A 72 -8.03 -14.72 13.16
N ALA A 73 -8.93 -15.44 13.84
CA ALA A 73 -10.00 -14.80 14.59
C ALA A 73 -9.45 -13.89 15.71
N ASN A 74 -8.44 -14.36 16.44
CA ASN A 74 -7.75 -13.59 17.46
C ASN A 74 -7.03 -12.38 16.88
N ALA A 75 -6.28 -12.58 15.79
CA ALA A 75 -5.56 -11.53 15.10
C ALA A 75 -6.50 -10.42 14.59
N ARG A 76 -7.66 -10.79 14.05
CA ARG A 76 -8.67 -9.88 13.49
C ARG A 76 -9.28 -8.89 14.47
N THR A 77 -9.14 -9.12 15.77
CA THR A 77 -9.65 -8.17 16.76
C THR A 77 -8.91 -6.82 16.75
N ASN A 78 -7.71 -6.75 16.14
CA ASN A 78 -6.92 -5.52 15.90
C ASN A 78 -6.83 -4.60 17.14
N GLN A 79 -6.60 -5.17 18.32
CA GLN A 79 -6.79 -4.45 19.59
C GLN A 79 -5.70 -3.41 19.85
N THR A 80 -4.42 -3.79 19.80
CA THR A 80 -3.33 -2.86 20.19
C THR A 80 -1.98 -3.09 19.50
N ASN A 81 -1.79 -4.17 18.73
CA ASN A 81 -0.45 -4.52 18.24
C ASN A 81 -0.28 -4.07 16.78
N PRO A 82 0.44 -2.95 16.52
CA PRO A 82 0.81 -2.56 15.17
C PRO A 82 1.88 -3.52 14.63
N SER A 83 1.86 -3.74 13.32
CA SER A 83 3.00 -4.37 12.65
C SER A 83 4.23 -3.47 12.65
N THR A 84 5.41 -4.07 12.49
CA THR A 84 6.68 -3.33 12.42
C THR A 84 6.67 -2.30 11.28
N ILE A 85 6.15 -2.68 10.11
CA ILE A 85 6.04 -1.77 8.96
C ILE A 85 5.07 -0.61 9.21
N LYS A 86 3.98 -0.85 9.95
CA LYS A 86 3.03 0.21 10.29
C LYS A 86 3.71 1.33 11.08
N THR A 87 4.55 0.99 12.05
CA THR A 87 5.33 2.00 12.81
C THR A 87 6.21 2.84 11.89
N THR A 88 6.88 2.22 10.89
CA THR A 88 7.67 2.94 9.88
C THR A 88 6.80 3.92 9.08
N ILE A 89 5.63 3.48 8.62
CA ILE A 89 4.70 4.29 7.83
C ILE A 89 4.12 5.45 8.65
N ASP A 90 3.68 5.19 9.88
CA ASP A 90 3.09 6.20 10.77
C ASP A 90 4.10 7.32 11.07
N ASN A 91 5.35 6.96 11.42
CA ASN A 91 6.40 7.94 11.70
C ASN A 91 6.71 8.83 10.49
N TRP A 92 6.72 8.23 9.29
CA TRP A 92 6.89 8.97 8.05
C TRP A 92 5.70 9.90 7.78
N TYR A 93 4.47 9.43 7.98
CA TYR A 93 3.26 10.23 7.82
C TYR A 93 3.30 11.48 8.71
N ILE A 94 3.63 11.32 9.99
CA ILE A 94 3.69 12.42 10.96
C ILE A 94 4.67 13.50 10.49
N SER A 95 5.87 13.08 10.08
CA SER A 95 6.97 14.01 9.75
C SER A 95 6.80 14.70 8.40
N ASN A 96 6.06 14.10 7.46
CA ASN A 96 6.01 14.54 6.06
C ASN A 96 4.62 15.04 5.64
N LEU A 97 3.52 14.47 6.16
CA LEU A 97 2.16 14.91 5.78
C LEU A 97 1.52 15.72 6.90
N GLU A 98 1.58 15.23 8.14
CA GLU A 98 0.96 15.89 9.30
C GLU A 98 1.65 17.20 9.66
N ALA A 99 2.95 17.15 9.94
CA ALA A 99 3.74 18.33 10.29
C ALA A 99 3.75 19.41 9.19
N LYS A 100 3.32 19.06 7.97
CA LYS A 100 3.26 19.94 6.81
C LYS A 100 1.83 20.37 6.43
N GLY A 101 0.82 19.94 7.19
CA GLY A 101 -0.57 20.39 7.02
C GLY A 101 -1.32 19.78 5.82
N TYR A 102 -0.85 18.65 5.27
CA TYR A 102 -1.48 18.01 4.11
C TYR A 102 -2.61 17.03 4.47
N THR A 103 -2.84 16.76 5.76
CA THR A 103 -3.82 15.76 6.23
C THR A 103 -5.26 16.12 5.88
N LYS A 104 -5.56 17.41 5.75
CA LYS A 104 -6.89 17.90 5.36
C LYS A 104 -7.38 17.38 4.01
N TYR A 105 -6.49 17.00 3.10
CA TYR A 105 -6.85 16.46 1.79
C TYR A 105 -7.07 14.93 1.81
N LEU A 106 -6.72 14.25 2.90
CA LEU A 106 -6.73 12.79 2.96
C LEU A 106 -8.08 12.25 3.43
N SER A 107 -8.51 11.16 2.81
CA SER A 107 -9.76 10.47 3.16
C SER A 107 -9.56 9.61 4.40
N THR A 108 -10.37 9.85 5.43
CA THR A 108 -10.43 9.04 6.66
C THR A 108 -11.30 7.79 6.52
N THR A 109 -12.11 7.73 5.47
CA THR A 109 -13.03 6.63 5.14
C THR A 109 -12.47 5.69 4.07
N ALA A 110 -11.36 6.04 3.43
CA ALA A 110 -10.74 5.17 2.44
C ALA A 110 -10.23 3.88 3.09
N VAL A 111 -10.76 2.74 2.65
CA VAL A 111 -10.43 1.41 3.15
C VAL A 111 -9.04 0.96 2.69
N TYR A 112 -8.24 0.44 3.61
CA TYR A 112 -7.01 -0.30 3.35
C TYR A 112 -7.24 -1.78 3.71
N CYS A 113 -7.32 -2.64 2.70
CA CYS A 113 -7.75 -4.02 2.91
C CYS A 113 -6.55 -4.96 3.15
N ASN A 114 -6.44 -5.50 4.37
CA ASN A 114 -5.45 -6.52 4.70
C ASN A 114 -5.99 -7.95 4.48
N ASP A 115 -7.26 -8.11 4.08
CA ASP A 115 -7.93 -9.37 3.70
C ASP A 115 -7.31 -10.67 4.24
N ARG A 116 -7.65 -11.01 5.49
CA ARG A 116 -7.21 -12.24 6.13
C ARG A 116 -8.23 -13.36 5.93
N THR A 117 -9.09 -13.29 4.91
CA THR A 117 -9.89 -14.47 4.53
C THR A 117 -8.96 -15.58 4.10
N TYR A 118 -9.29 -16.82 4.41
CA TYR A 118 -8.33 -17.90 4.22
C TYR A 118 -8.99 -19.25 3.96
N THR A 119 -8.23 -20.12 3.30
CA THR A 119 -8.52 -21.54 3.12
C THR A 119 -7.39 -22.35 3.73
N VAL A 120 -7.74 -23.42 4.44
CA VAL A 120 -6.76 -24.35 5.02
C VAL A 120 -6.77 -25.64 4.21
N SER A 121 -5.59 -26.06 3.78
CA SER A 121 -5.32 -27.40 3.25
C SER A 121 -4.08 -27.93 3.97
N ASP A 122 -2.97 -28.15 3.25
CA ASP A 122 -1.66 -28.43 3.84
C ASP A 122 -1.05 -27.17 4.50
N TYR A 123 -1.38 -26.01 3.95
CA TYR A 123 -1.01 -24.69 4.46
C TYR A 123 -2.23 -23.78 4.54
N THR A 124 -2.07 -22.63 5.20
CA THR A 124 -3.08 -21.57 5.14
C THR A 124 -2.77 -20.65 3.97
N TYR A 125 -3.73 -20.46 3.08
CA TYR A 125 -3.65 -19.51 1.97
C TYR A 125 -4.67 -18.40 2.17
N PHE A 126 -4.24 -17.14 1.99
CA PHE A 126 -5.11 -15.99 2.20
C PHE A 126 -5.85 -15.56 0.93
N GLY A 127 -6.87 -14.71 1.08
CA GLY A 127 -7.82 -14.35 0.02
C GLY A 127 -7.15 -13.84 -1.25
N ALA A 128 -6.13 -12.98 -1.12
CA ALA A 128 -5.35 -12.49 -2.25
C ALA A 128 -4.61 -13.62 -2.98
N TYR A 129 -4.03 -14.60 -2.28
CA TYR A 129 -3.42 -15.77 -2.93
C TYR A 129 -4.44 -16.54 -3.76
N THR A 130 -5.60 -16.85 -3.19
CA THR A 130 -6.64 -17.60 -3.92
C THR A 130 -7.13 -16.83 -5.15
N ARG A 131 -7.35 -15.52 -5.01
CA ARG A 131 -7.78 -14.67 -6.13
C ARG A 131 -6.73 -14.57 -7.23
N LEU A 132 -5.45 -14.43 -6.89
CA LEU A 132 -4.41 -14.16 -7.88
C LEU A 132 -3.77 -15.42 -8.47
N ARG A 133 -3.77 -16.54 -7.74
CA ARG A 133 -3.15 -17.80 -8.18
C ARG A 133 -4.16 -18.81 -8.70
N THR A 134 -5.27 -19.01 -8.00
CA THR A 134 -6.21 -20.10 -8.30
C THR A 134 -7.29 -19.64 -9.26
N ASN A 135 -7.90 -18.49 -8.96
CA ASN A 135 -9.09 -18.02 -9.69
C ASN A 135 -8.76 -17.01 -10.78
N GLU A 136 -7.61 -16.31 -10.67
CA GLU A 136 -7.22 -15.19 -11.53
C GLU A 136 -8.27 -14.06 -11.57
N THR A 137 -8.94 -13.83 -10.43
CA THR A 137 -10.00 -12.82 -10.25
C THR A 137 -9.62 -11.82 -9.16
N PRO A 138 -8.77 -10.81 -9.45
CA PRO A 138 -8.45 -9.76 -8.48
C PRO A 138 -9.70 -8.99 -8.06
N SER A 139 -9.72 -8.46 -6.84
CA SER A 139 -10.85 -7.70 -6.31
C SER A 139 -10.41 -6.49 -5.49
N TYR A 140 -11.18 -5.41 -5.57
CA TYR A 140 -11.07 -4.26 -4.67
C TYR A 140 -11.89 -4.45 -3.39
N ASP A 141 -12.76 -5.47 -3.35
CA ASP A 141 -13.65 -5.70 -2.24
C ASP A 141 -12.92 -6.35 -1.06
N CYS A 142 -13.21 -5.84 0.13
CA CYS A 142 -12.72 -6.40 1.38
C CYS A 142 -13.87 -7.11 2.08
N ALA A 143 -13.74 -8.42 2.28
CA ALA A 143 -14.88 -9.24 2.71
C ALA A 143 -15.38 -8.91 4.13
N THR A 144 -14.47 -8.73 5.09
CA THR A 144 -14.82 -8.58 6.51
C THR A 144 -14.46 -7.19 7.02
N THR A 145 -15.32 -6.62 7.86
CA THR A 145 -15.13 -5.26 8.40
C THR A 145 -13.84 -5.15 9.20
N GLU A 146 -13.44 -6.18 9.93
CA GLU A 146 -12.20 -6.22 10.71
C GLU A 146 -10.95 -6.06 9.82
N ASP A 147 -11.00 -6.43 8.55
CA ASP A 147 -9.89 -6.31 7.61
C ASP A 147 -9.92 -5.00 6.81
N LYS A 148 -10.99 -4.20 6.96
CA LYS A 148 -11.14 -2.87 6.37
C LYS A 148 -10.51 -1.81 7.26
N PHE A 149 -9.20 -1.64 7.18
CA PHE A 149 -8.52 -0.61 7.97
C PHE A 149 -8.90 0.79 7.50
N THR A 150 -9.42 1.60 8.41
CA THR A 150 -9.86 2.98 8.20
C THR A 150 -9.59 3.79 9.46
N VAL A 151 -9.60 5.13 9.35
CA VAL A 151 -9.60 6.01 10.53
C VAL A 151 -11.02 6.14 11.10
N ASP A 152 -12.00 6.26 10.21
CA ASP A 152 -13.41 6.39 10.56
C ASP A 152 -14.13 5.01 10.55
N THR A 153 -15.25 4.89 11.27
CA THR A 153 -16.01 3.62 11.39
C THR A 153 -17.15 3.46 10.39
N SER A 154 -17.46 4.46 9.56
CA SER A 154 -18.59 4.38 8.60
C SER A 154 -18.40 3.33 7.51
N THR A 155 -17.15 3.02 7.18
CA THR A 155 -16.76 2.21 6.00
C THR A 155 -15.80 1.07 6.35
N GLY A 156 -15.32 1.02 7.59
CA GLY A 156 -14.33 0.04 8.04
C GLY A 156 -14.23 -0.05 9.57
N ASN A 157 -13.10 -0.55 10.04
CA ASN A 157 -12.90 -0.91 11.45
C ASN A 157 -12.51 0.26 12.37
N GLY A 158 -12.18 1.44 11.83
CA GLY A 158 -11.78 2.62 12.61
C GLY A 158 -10.52 2.43 13.46
N LYS A 159 -9.64 1.48 13.09
CA LYS A 159 -8.44 1.13 13.88
C LYS A 159 -7.19 1.93 13.49
N LEU A 160 -7.21 2.63 12.37
CA LEU A 160 -6.07 3.47 11.99
C LEU A 160 -6.12 4.81 12.74
N THR A 161 -4.98 5.20 13.28
CA THR A 161 -4.78 6.59 13.73
C THR A 161 -4.57 7.53 12.54
N TYR A 162 -3.86 7.06 11.51
CA TYR A 162 -3.53 7.84 10.32
C TYR A 162 -4.06 7.16 9.04
N PRO A 163 -4.62 7.90 8.08
CA PRO A 163 -5.24 7.35 6.87
C PRO A 163 -4.20 6.94 5.81
N ILE A 164 -3.28 6.04 6.17
CA ILE A 164 -2.16 5.59 5.34
C ILE A 164 -1.87 4.10 5.60
N ALA A 165 -1.55 3.36 4.54
CA ALA A 165 -1.03 2.00 4.63
C ALA A 165 -0.22 1.66 3.37
N LEU A 166 -0.36 0.46 2.82
CA LEU A 166 0.32 -0.02 1.61
C LEU A 166 -0.69 -0.34 0.51
N MET A 167 -0.19 -0.46 -0.72
CA MET A 167 -0.92 -0.99 -1.87
C MET A 167 -1.21 -2.49 -1.70
N THR A 168 -2.32 -2.99 -2.25
CA THR A 168 -2.66 -4.42 -2.20
C THR A 168 -2.11 -5.20 -3.39
N ALA A 169 -2.01 -6.52 -3.27
CA ALA A 169 -1.61 -7.39 -4.39
C ALA A 169 -2.67 -7.40 -5.52
N ASP A 170 -3.95 -7.27 -5.17
CA ASP A 170 -5.03 -7.09 -6.14
C ASP A 170 -4.87 -5.78 -6.92
N GLU A 171 -4.53 -4.67 -6.26
CA GLU A 171 -4.23 -3.39 -6.91
C GLU A 171 -3.02 -3.51 -7.86
N VAL A 172 -2.01 -4.30 -7.51
CA VAL A 172 -0.87 -4.59 -8.41
C VAL A 172 -1.34 -5.36 -9.64
N SER A 173 -2.25 -6.32 -9.46
CA SER A 173 -2.80 -7.11 -10.56
C SER A 173 -3.67 -6.28 -11.50
N PHE A 174 -4.50 -5.37 -10.97
CA PHE A 174 -5.24 -4.41 -11.79
C PHE A 174 -4.33 -3.44 -12.55
N ALA A 175 -3.14 -3.15 -12.02
CA ALA A 175 -2.11 -2.37 -12.72
C ALA A 175 -1.33 -3.17 -13.78
N GLY A 176 -1.72 -4.43 -14.05
CA GLY A 176 -1.11 -5.31 -15.04
C GLY A 176 -0.03 -6.25 -14.48
N GLY A 177 0.18 -6.25 -13.16
CA GLY A 177 1.04 -7.22 -12.50
C GLY A 177 0.47 -8.63 -12.58
N VAL A 178 1.33 -9.64 -12.66
CA VAL A 178 0.90 -11.04 -12.70
C VAL A 178 1.70 -11.85 -11.68
N TYR A 179 1.00 -12.61 -10.84
CA TYR A 179 1.65 -13.43 -9.82
C TYR A 179 2.57 -14.47 -10.47
N LEU A 180 3.82 -14.49 -10.01
CA LEU A 180 4.89 -15.35 -10.50
C LEU A 180 5.28 -15.13 -11.98
N LYS A 181 5.13 -13.90 -12.51
CA LYS A 181 5.64 -13.50 -13.83
C LYS A 181 6.22 -12.08 -13.77
N ASN A 182 7.21 -11.79 -14.62
CA ASN A 182 7.70 -10.43 -14.79
C ASN A 182 6.60 -9.55 -15.35
N ALA A 183 6.48 -8.33 -14.84
CA ALA A 183 5.46 -7.38 -15.24
C ALA A 183 6.01 -5.95 -15.11
N GLU A 184 6.59 -5.47 -16.19
CA GLU A 184 7.13 -4.12 -16.27
C GLU A 184 6.02 -3.12 -16.58
N THR A 185 5.20 -2.80 -15.57
CA THR A 185 4.10 -1.86 -15.70
C THR A 185 4.42 -0.51 -15.07
N TRP A 186 3.45 0.42 -15.04
CA TRP A 186 3.64 1.78 -14.57
C TRP A 186 4.15 1.87 -13.12
N TYR A 187 3.90 0.87 -12.27
CA TYR A 187 4.35 0.86 -10.86
C TYR A 187 5.83 0.48 -10.72
N TYR A 188 6.37 -0.19 -11.74
CA TYR A 188 7.78 -0.56 -11.83
C TYR A 188 8.61 0.60 -12.37
N TYR A 189 8.16 1.26 -13.44
CA TYR A 189 8.92 2.32 -14.09
C TYR A 189 8.85 3.68 -13.39
N ASN A 190 10.01 4.33 -13.29
CA ASN A 190 10.12 5.77 -13.10
C ASN A 190 10.00 6.50 -14.47
N SER A 191 10.01 7.83 -14.46
CA SER A 191 9.84 8.62 -15.70
C SER A 191 11.01 8.53 -16.69
N ALA A 192 12.14 7.96 -16.28
CA ALA A 192 13.30 7.69 -17.13
C ALA A 192 13.33 6.23 -17.65
N ASN A 193 12.20 5.50 -17.56
CA ASN A 193 12.07 4.09 -17.93
C ASN A 193 13.01 3.13 -17.16
N GLY A 194 13.48 3.53 -15.97
CA GLY A 194 14.23 2.68 -15.05
C GLY A 194 13.36 2.13 -13.91
N SER A 195 13.91 1.22 -13.10
CA SER A 195 13.25 0.72 -11.88
C SER A 195 13.05 1.85 -10.87
N SER A 196 11.81 2.01 -10.40
CA SER A 196 11.45 3.00 -9.37
C SER A 196 12.08 2.69 -8.01
N THR A 197 12.39 1.43 -7.74
CA THR A 197 12.93 0.98 -6.44
C THR A 197 14.34 0.39 -6.57
N GLY A 198 14.99 0.56 -7.73
CA GLY A 198 16.28 -0.08 -8.00
C GLY A 198 16.17 -1.58 -7.80
N ASP A 199 17.16 -2.17 -7.12
CA ASP A 199 17.18 -3.60 -6.78
C ASP A 199 16.29 -3.97 -5.59
N ILE A 200 15.75 -2.97 -4.87
CA ILE A 200 14.98 -3.18 -3.65
C ILE A 200 13.57 -3.67 -3.98
N HIS A 201 13.20 -4.81 -3.39
CA HIS A 201 11.84 -5.34 -3.41
C HIS A 201 11.01 -4.55 -2.41
N TRP A 202 9.68 -4.55 -2.52
CA TRP A 202 8.83 -3.75 -1.63
C TRP A 202 7.56 -4.48 -1.23
N TRP A 203 7.10 -4.16 -0.01
CA TRP A 203 5.97 -4.80 0.64
C TRP A 203 4.61 -4.35 0.12
N LEU A 204 3.67 -5.29 0.06
CA LEU A 204 2.24 -5.05 -0.15
C LEU A 204 1.44 -5.31 1.14
N LEU A 205 0.24 -4.74 1.22
CA LEU A 205 -0.65 -4.91 2.36
C LEU A 205 -1.23 -6.34 2.46
N SER A 206 -1.29 -7.04 1.33
CA SER A 206 -1.98 -8.34 1.24
C SER A 206 -1.14 -9.48 1.85
N PRO A 207 -1.72 -10.27 2.77
CA PRO A 207 -1.20 -11.57 3.17
C PRO A 207 -1.14 -12.52 1.97
N ASN A 208 -0.13 -13.40 1.95
CA ASN A 208 -0.01 -14.46 0.95
C ASN A 208 -0.41 -15.82 1.53
N GLY A 209 0.29 -16.26 2.57
CA GLY A 209 0.06 -17.56 3.20
C GLY A 209 0.70 -17.67 4.58
N CYS A 210 0.42 -18.78 5.24
CA CYS A 210 1.12 -19.24 6.43
C CYS A 210 1.54 -20.70 6.22
N TYR A 211 2.83 -20.91 6.02
CA TYR A 211 3.41 -22.20 5.66
C TYR A 211 3.89 -22.90 6.94
N GLY A 212 2.99 -23.66 7.57
CA GLY A 212 3.14 -24.10 8.96
C GLY A 212 2.99 -22.91 9.89
N ILE A 213 4.06 -22.51 10.55
CA ILE A 213 4.08 -21.31 11.40
C ILE A 213 4.62 -20.08 10.68
N GLN A 214 5.13 -20.20 9.45
CA GLN A 214 5.83 -19.13 8.75
C GLN A 214 4.85 -18.21 8.00
N ALA A 215 4.60 -17.04 8.56
CA ALA A 215 3.77 -16.00 7.96
C ALA A 215 4.46 -15.36 6.74
N SER A 216 3.68 -15.17 5.67
CA SER A 216 4.14 -14.56 4.42
C SER A 216 3.17 -13.50 3.91
N ALA A 217 3.72 -12.40 3.40
CA ALA A 217 3.00 -11.32 2.72
C ALA A 217 3.48 -11.15 1.28
N PHE A 218 2.66 -10.53 0.45
CA PHE A 218 3.02 -10.25 -0.94
C PHE A 218 4.09 -9.16 -1.04
N ILE A 219 4.95 -9.30 -2.05
CA ILE A 219 5.98 -8.33 -2.43
C ILE A 219 6.00 -8.12 -3.94
N VAL A 220 6.57 -7.00 -4.36
CA VAL A 220 6.95 -6.76 -5.75
C VAL A 220 8.47 -6.62 -5.82
N PHE A 221 9.09 -7.29 -6.78
CA PHE A 221 10.53 -7.25 -6.99
C PHE A 221 10.99 -5.95 -7.67
N GLY A 222 12.23 -5.57 -7.36
CA GLY A 222 12.97 -4.50 -8.04
C GLY A 222 13.53 -4.96 -9.38
N SER A 223 14.71 -4.47 -9.76
CA SER A 223 15.35 -4.76 -11.06
C SER A 223 15.82 -6.20 -11.24
N SER A 224 15.98 -6.99 -10.17
CA SER A 224 16.40 -8.39 -10.28
C SER A 224 15.35 -9.29 -10.95
N LEU A 225 14.06 -9.01 -10.73
CA LEU A 225 12.91 -9.60 -11.42
C LEU A 225 11.88 -8.48 -11.68
N PRO A 226 12.02 -7.74 -12.79
CA PRO A 226 11.30 -6.48 -13.02
C PRO A 226 9.78 -6.57 -12.79
N GLY A 227 9.32 -5.90 -11.73
CA GLY A 227 7.91 -5.79 -11.37
C GLY A 227 7.22 -7.12 -11.03
N TYR A 228 8.00 -8.17 -10.78
CA TYR A 228 7.51 -9.51 -10.50
C TYR A 228 6.76 -9.55 -9.17
N LEU A 229 5.49 -9.95 -9.21
CA LEU A 229 4.63 -10.10 -8.03
C LEU A 229 4.86 -11.48 -7.41
N SER A 230 5.25 -11.52 -6.13
CA SER A 230 5.54 -12.74 -5.39
C SER A 230 5.22 -12.57 -3.90
N ASN A 231 5.83 -13.38 -3.06
CA ASN A 231 5.68 -13.34 -1.61
C ASN A 231 7.02 -13.58 -0.91
N SER A 232 7.11 -13.18 0.35
CA SER A 232 8.28 -13.40 1.19
C SER A 232 7.88 -13.58 2.65
N GLY A 233 8.79 -14.06 3.49
CA GLY A 233 8.57 -14.16 4.94
C GLY A 233 8.42 -12.76 5.54
N VAL A 234 7.43 -12.55 6.40
CA VAL A 234 7.10 -11.21 6.92
C VAL A 234 8.24 -10.53 7.69
N ASN A 235 9.23 -11.30 8.15
CA ASN A 235 10.42 -10.84 8.87
C ASN A 235 11.59 -10.43 7.96
N ASP A 236 11.48 -10.63 6.64
CA ASP A 236 12.47 -10.13 5.68
C ASP A 236 12.45 -8.60 5.62
N THR A 237 13.54 -7.96 5.20
CA THR A 237 13.64 -6.50 5.15
C THR A 237 13.55 -5.98 3.72
N TYR A 238 12.49 -5.25 3.41
CA TYR A 238 12.21 -4.71 2.07
C TYR A 238 11.74 -3.25 2.12
N GLY A 239 11.70 -2.61 0.95
CA GLY A 239 11.25 -1.23 0.78
C GLY A 239 9.81 -1.03 1.24
N VAL A 240 9.57 0.10 1.90
CA VAL A 240 8.24 0.52 2.36
C VAL A 240 7.72 1.59 1.40
N ARG A 241 6.63 1.30 0.70
CA ARG A 241 5.98 2.23 -0.25
C ARG A 241 4.56 2.58 0.22
N PRO A 242 4.38 3.73 0.89
CA PRO A 242 3.07 4.10 1.39
C PRO A 242 2.05 4.35 0.28
N ALA A 243 0.79 4.03 0.58
CA ALA A 243 -0.36 4.40 -0.21
C ALA A 243 -1.29 5.29 0.61
N ILE A 244 -1.82 6.34 -0.02
CA ILE A 244 -2.78 7.28 0.56
C ILE A 244 -4.00 7.43 -0.34
N SER A 245 -5.10 7.95 0.20
CA SER A 245 -6.26 8.36 -0.60
C SER A 245 -6.58 9.82 -0.40
N LEU A 246 -6.73 10.55 -1.49
CA LEU A 246 -7.31 11.90 -1.49
C LEU A 246 -8.84 11.81 -1.37
N LYS A 247 -9.46 12.83 -0.76
CA LYS A 247 -10.92 12.99 -0.72
C LYS A 247 -11.48 13.20 -2.14
N SER A 248 -12.74 12.81 -2.34
CA SER A 248 -13.42 13.00 -3.63
C SER A 248 -13.65 14.45 -4.01
N CYS A 249 -13.82 15.35 -3.01
CA CYS A 249 -13.94 16.78 -3.25
C CYS A 249 -12.61 17.52 -3.40
N THR A 250 -11.46 16.83 -3.28
CA THR A 250 -10.16 17.46 -3.49
C THR A 250 -10.03 17.94 -4.94
N LEU A 251 -9.74 19.23 -5.12
CA LEU A 251 -9.68 19.88 -6.42
C LEU A 251 -8.27 19.84 -7.01
N TYR A 252 -8.16 19.49 -8.29
CA TYR A 252 -6.91 19.58 -9.05
C TYR A 252 -6.74 20.99 -9.61
N SER A 253 -5.55 21.57 -9.47
CA SER A 253 -5.26 22.93 -9.95
C SER A 253 -4.72 22.96 -11.38
N THR A 254 -3.68 22.18 -11.65
CA THR A 254 -2.96 22.15 -12.93
C THR A 254 -2.39 20.76 -13.19
N GLY A 255 -1.75 20.59 -14.35
CA GLY A 255 -1.10 19.34 -14.73
C GLY A 255 -1.95 18.51 -15.67
N ASN A 256 -1.28 17.76 -16.54
CA ASN A 256 -1.91 16.77 -17.40
C ASN A 256 -1.62 15.32 -16.96
N GLY A 257 -0.93 15.16 -15.83
CA GLY A 257 -0.59 13.86 -15.25
C GLY A 257 0.70 13.26 -15.83
N SER A 258 1.34 13.89 -16.80
CA SER A 258 2.64 13.47 -17.31
C SER A 258 3.76 13.68 -16.27
N ALA A 259 4.90 13.03 -16.46
CA ALA A 259 6.04 13.19 -15.55
C ALA A 259 6.61 14.62 -15.54
N SER A 260 6.51 15.33 -16.66
CA SER A 260 6.95 16.72 -16.82
C SER A 260 5.93 17.73 -16.32
N ASP A 261 4.65 17.35 -16.28
CA ASP A 261 3.56 18.19 -15.79
C ASP A 261 2.56 17.38 -14.93
N PRO A 262 2.97 16.94 -13.72
CA PRO A 262 2.14 16.14 -12.83
C PRO A 262 0.90 16.91 -12.38
N TYR A 263 -0.17 16.19 -12.06
CA TYR A 263 -1.32 16.81 -11.42
C TYR A 263 -0.92 17.44 -10.08
N THR A 264 -1.38 18.67 -9.85
CA THR A 264 -1.20 19.38 -8.57
C THR A 264 -2.53 19.57 -7.87
N ILE A 265 -2.50 19.61 -6.55
CA ILE A 265 -3.69 19.85 -5.74
C ILE A 265 -3.84 21.35 -5.47
N LYS A 266 -5.04 21.86 -5.70
CA LYS A 266 -5.39 23.25 -5.38
C LYS A 266 -5.37 23.43 -3.87
N GLU A 267 -4.65 24.45 -3.40
CA GLU A 267 -4.65 24.77 -1.98
C GLU A 267 -6.00 25.32 -1.53
N THR A 268 -6.58 24.72 -0.49
CA THR A 268 -7.83 25.16 0.14
C THR A 268 -7.73 25.06 1.66
N ASP A 269 -8.58 25.79 2.38
CA ASP A 269 -8.56 25.75 3.84
C ASP A 269 -9.03 24.41 4.40
N THR A 270 -10.02 23.76 3.77
CA THR A 270 -10.66 22.56 4.31
C THR A 270 -10.17 21.24 3.70
N GLY A 271 -9.32 21.31 2.68
CA GLY A 271 -8.93 20.16 1.84
C GLY A 271 -9.93 19.81 0.74
N CYS A 272 -11.04 20.53 0.75
CA CYS A 272 -12.00 20.81 -0.31
C CYS A 272 -12.26 22.35 -0.27
#